data_AF-A0A1R1YH50-F1
#
_entry.id   AF-A0A1R1YH50-F1
#
_cell.length_a   1.000
_cell.length_b   1.000
_cell.length_c   1.000
_cell.angle_alpha   90.00
_cell.angle_beta   90.00
_cell.angle_gamma   90.00
#
_symmetry.space_group_name_H-M   'P 1'
#
loop_
_entity.id
_entity.type
_entity.pdbx_description
1 polymer ?
#
loop_
_entity_poly.entity_id
_entity_poly.type
_entity_poly.pdbx_seq_one_letter_code
_entity_poly.pdbx_strand_id
1 'polypeptide(L)'
;MQGQKADSTDQYTYLGYIMNSNWDIFGTIQNNKNKVRKAVYAAYSFLRRSDVLTALKIKFINSEIDKAIRMVANVGKSEAMERIRDELDITSVFMRTSTARERAYHKWPTSKTWIADLIKAPMKARMAT
;
A
#
# COMPACT_ATOMS: atom_id res chain seq x y z
N MET A 1 17.93 21.96 16.11
CA MET A 1 18.92 20.87 16.02
C MET A 1 18.49 19.96 14.88
N GLN A 2 19.15 20.03 13.73
CA GLN A 2 18.90 19.12 12.61
C GLN A 2 19.48 17.76 12.98
N GLY A 3 18.65 16.72 13.00
CA GLY A 3 19.08 15.36 13.31
C GLY A 3 20.13 14.90 12.30
N GLN A 4 21.27 14.42 12.79
CA GLN A 4 22.27 13.78 11.95
C GLN A 4 21.66 12.52 11.33
N LYS A 5 21.71 12.42 10.00
CA LYS A 5 21.28 11.25 9.24
C LYS A 5 22.33 10.16 9.45
N ALA A 6 21.95 9.07 10.11
CA ALA A 6 22.83 7.92 10.30
C ALA A 6 23.26 7.34 8.93
N ASP A 7 24.54 6.96 8.81
CA ASP A 7 25.07 6.35 7.60
C ASP A 7 24.40 5.00 7.34
N SER A 8 23.97 4.79 6.09
CA SER A 8 23.37 3.52 5.64
C SER A 8 24.46 2.46 5.63
N THR A 9 24.46 1.57 6.62
CA THR A 9 25.37 0.42 6.68
C THR A 9 24.68 -0.80 6.09
N ASP A 10 25.29 -1.38 5.04
CA ASP A 10 24.78 -2.57 4.34
C ASP A 10 24.85 -3.87 5.16
N GLN A 11 25.37 -3.80 6.39
CA GLN A 11 25.63 -4.95 7.25
C GLN A 11 25.24 -4.64 8.69
N TYR A 12 24.31 -5.42 9.26
CA TYR A 12 23.98 -5.36 10.68
C TYR A 12 24.03 -6.77 11.29
N THR A 13 24.54 -6.87 12.51
CA THR A 13 24.66 -8.17 13.19
C THR A 13 23.49 -8.34 14.17
N TYR A 14 22.63 -9.33 13.92
CA TYR A 14 21.51 -9.67 14.80
C TYR A 14 21.71 -11.06 15.40
N LEU A 15 21.71 -11.17 16.73
CA LEU A 15 21.85 -12.45 17.44
C LEU A 15 23.07 -13.28 16.99
N GLY A 16 24.17 -12.62 16.58
CA GLY A 16 25.38 -13.27 16.08
C GLY A 16 25.39 -13.60 14.58
N TYR A 17 24.36 -13.21 13.83
CA TYR A 17 24.29 -13.40 12.38
C TYR A 17 24.54 -12.08 11.64
N ILE A 18 25.49 -12.09 10.69
CA ILE A 18 25.77 -10.95 9.81
C ILE A 18 24.64 -10.86 8.76
N MET A 19 23.67 -9.97 8.98
CA MET A 19 22.65 -9.65 8.00
C MET A 19 23.20 -8.60 7.04
N ASN A 20 23.56 -9.04 5.85
CA ASN A 20 24.01 -8.21 4.73
C ASN A 20 22.82 -7.92 3.79
N SER A 21 22.74 -6.74 3.16
CA SER A 21 21.79 -6.46 2.06
C SER A 21 21.92 -7.44 0.87
N ASN A 22 23.02 -8.19 0.82
CA ASN A 22 23.27 -9.35 -0.06
C ASN A 22 22.61 -10.66 0.39
N TRP A 23 21.69 -10.68 1.38
CA TRP A 23 20.72 -11.79 1.47
C TRP A 23 20.24 -12.05 0.05
N ASP A 24 20.31 -13.29 -0.45
CA ASP A 24 20.21 -13.65 -1.88
C ASP A 24 18.81 -13.38 -2.48
N ILE A 25 18.44 -12.11 -2.51
CA ILE A 25 17.25 -11.53 -3.10
C ILE A 25 17.29 -11.86 -4.58
N PHE A 26 18.47 -11.85 -5.20
CA PHE A 26 18.66 -12.24 -6.60
C PHE A 26 18.25 -13.69 -6.84
N GLY A 27 18.74 -14.66 -6.08
CA GLY A 27 18.35 -16.07 -6.17
C GLY A 27 16.86 -16.27 -5.87
N THR A 28 16.30 -15.52 -4.92
CA THR A 28 14.87 -15.55 -4.61
C THR A 28 14.02 -15.01 -5.79
N ILE A 29 14.45 -13.92 -6.42
CA ILE A 29 13.82 -13.35 -7.62
C ILE A 29 13.91 -14.32 -8.80
N GLN A 30 15.08 -14.94 -9.03
CA GLN A 30 15.26 -15.93 -10.10
C GLN A 30 14.40 -17.18 -9.88
N ASN A 31 14.30 -17.66 -8.63
CA ASN A 31 13.42 -18.77 -8.28
C ASN A 31 11.95 -18.43 -8.54
N ASN A 32 11.51 -17.23 -8.14
CA ASN A 32 10.14 -16.78 -8.36
C ASN A 32 9.83 -16.60 -9.86
N LYS A 33 10.78 -16.07 -10.64
CA LYS A 33 10.68 -16.00 -12.11
C LYS A 33 10.49 -17.38 -12.73
N ASN A 34 11.21 -18.39 -12.25
CA ASN A 34 11.06 -19.77 -12.72
C ASN A 34 9.72 -20.38 -12.32
N LYS A 35 9.19 -20.09 -11.13
CA LYS A 35 7.84 -20.52 -10.70
C LYS A 35 6.75 -19.91 -11.58
N VAL A 36 6.82 -18.61 -11.87
CA VAL A 36 5.89 -17.93 -12.77
C VAL A 36 5.93 -18.54 -14.17
N ARG A 37 7.13 -18.78 -14.73
CA ARG A 37 7.28 -19.46 -16.03
C ARG A 37 6.61 -20.82 -16.05
N LYS A 38 6.82 -21.65 -15.01
CA LYS A 38 6.18 -22.96 -14.89
C LYS A 38 4.65 -22.87 -14.84
N ALA A 39 4.12 -21.91 -14.07
CA ALA A 39 2.67 -21.68 -14.00
C ALA A 39 2.08 -21.25 -15.35
N VAL A 40 2.76 -20.36 -16.08
CA VAL A 40 2.33 -19.93 -17.42
C VAL A 40 2.34 -21.09 -18.42
N TYR A 41 3.40 -21.92 -18.42
CA TYR A 41 3.46 -23.11 -19.28
C TYR A 41 2.34 -24.10 -18.96
N ALA A 42 2.05 -24.34 -17.68
CA ALA A 42 0.94 -25.22 -17.27
C ALA A 42 -0.42 -24.67 -17.71
N ALA A 43 -0.60 -23.35 -17.68
CA ALA A 43 -1.83 -22.69 -18.12
C ALA A 43 -1.91 -22.48 -19.65
N TYR A 44 -0.86 -22.79 -20.41
CA TYR A 44 -0.77 -22.44 -21.84
C TYR A 44 -1.89 -23.06 -22.68
N SER A 45 -2.25 -24.32 -22.42
CA SER A 45 -3.36 -25.00 -23.09
C SER A 45 -4.71 -24.31 -22.84
N PHE A 46 -4.94 -23.81 -21.62
CA PHE A 46 -6.12 -23.04 -21.25
C PHE A 46 -6.14 -21.65 -21.89
N LEU A 47 -4.99 -20.97 -21.93
CA LEU A 47 -4.88 -19.65 -22.54
C LEU A 47 -5.02 -19.69 -24.08
N ARG A 48 -4.57 -20.77 -24.72
CA ARG A 48 -4.62 -20.97 -26.18
C ARG A 48 -6.02 -21.34 -26.71
N ARG A 49 -6.91 -21.82 -25.85
CA ARG A 49 -8.28 -22.25 -26.21
C ARG A 49 -9.14 -21.09 -26.72
N SER A 50 -9.61 -21.12 -27.96
CA SER A 50 -10.46 -20.07 -28.56
C SER A 50 -11.91 -20.09 -28.07
N ASP A 51 -12.35 -21.21 -27.48
CA ASP A 51 -13.69 -21.45 -26.95
C ASP A 51 -13.93 -20.84 -25.56
N VAL A 52 -12.87 -20.42 -24.86
CA VAL A 52 -12.96 -19.82 -23.53
C VAL A 52 -13.05 -18.30 -23.64
N LEU A 53 -14.08 -17.73 -22.99
CA LEU A 53 -14.32 -16.28 -22.93
C LEU A 53 -13.06 -15.53 -22.47
N THR A 54 -12.66 -14.51 -23.24
CA THR A 54 -11.45 -13.71 -22.98
C THR A 54 -11.46 -13.07 -21.58
N ALA A 55 -12.64 -12.74 -21.05
CA ALA A 55 -12.81 -12.19 -19.71
C ALA A 55 -12.33 -13.15 -18.60
N LEU A 56 -12.51 -14.47 -18.77
CA LEU A 56 -12.06 -15.46 -17.79
C LEU A 56 -10.53 -15.59 -17.80
N LYS A 57 -9.91 -15.49 -18.98
CA LYS A 57 -8.44 -15.51 -19.13
C LYS A 57 -7.81 -14.27 -18.49
N ILE A 58 -8.39 -13.09 -18.72
CA ILE A 58 -7.93 -11.84 -18.10
C ILE A 58 -8.06 -11.91 -16.57
N LYS A 59 -9.18 -12.41 -16.06
CA LYS A 59 -9.39 -12.57 -14.61
C LYS A 59 -8.39 -13.53 -13.98
N PHE A 60 -8.07 -14.64 -14.66
CA PHE A 60 -7.05 -15.59 -14.23
C PHE A 60 -5.66 -14.96 -14.17
N ILE A 61 -5.24 -14.28 -15.25
CA ILE A 61 -3.93 -13.60 -15.32
C ILE A 61 -3.80 -12.53 -14.23
N ASN A 62 -4.83 -11.70 -14.04
CA ASN A 62 -4.84 -10.68 -13.00
C ASN A 62 -4.68 -11.29 -11.59
N SER A 63 -5.29 -12.45 -11.33
CA SER A 63 -5.16 -13.12 -10.03
C SER A 63 -3.76 -13.67 -9.76
N GLU A 64 -3.03 -14.10 -10.80
CA GLU A 64 -1.65 -14.58 -10.63
C GLU A 64 -0.63 -13.44 -10.54
N ILE A 65 -0.87 -12.33 -11.24
CA ILE A 65 -0.09 -11.10 -11.07
C ILE A 65 -0.23 -10.58 -9.64
N ASP A 66 -1.45 -10.53 -9.09
CA ASP A 66 -1.70 -10.09 -7.71
C ASP A 66 -0.96 -10.96 -6.68
N LYS A 67 -0.96 -12.29 -6.86
CA LYS A 67 -0.19 -13.21 -6.00
C LYS A 67 1.33 -13.01 -6.11
N ALA A 68 1.83 -12.80 -7.33
CA ALA A 68 3.26 -12.57 -7.56
C ALA A 68 3.72 -11.24 -6.92
N ILE A 69 2.95 -10.17 -7.08
CA ILE A 69 3.20 -8.87 -6.44
C ILE A 69 3.21 -9.04 -4.91
N ARG A 70 2.24 -9.76 -4.34
CA ARG A 70 2.19 -10.02 -2.90
C ARG A 70 3.41 -10.79 -2.39
N MET A 71 3.88 -11.78 -3.15
CA MET A 71 5.05 -12.58 -2.79
C MET A 71 6.37 -11.80 -2.92
N VAL A 72 6.47 -10.88 -3.89
CA VAL A 72 7.65 -10.02 -4.06
C VAL A 72 7.69 -8.90 -3.03
N ALA A 73 6.54 -8.30 -2.72
CA ALA A 73 6.47 -7.22 -1.76
C ALA A 73 6.53 -7.73 -0.30
N ASN A 74 6.26 -9.02 -0.05
CA ASN A 74 6.07 -9.61 1.29
C ASN A 74 5.14 -8.78 2.20
N VAL A 75 4.16 -8.13 1.57
CA VAL A 75 3.40 -7.00 2.09
C VAL A 75 1.92 -7.23 1.77
N GLY A 76 1.03 -6.81 2.68
CA GLY A 76 -0.40 -6.96 2.48
C GLY A 76 -0.92 -6.17 1.27
N LYS A 77 -2.07 -6.58 0.71
CA LYS A 77 -2.69 -5.94 -0.49
C LYS A 77 -2.80 -4.41 -0.36
N SER A 78 -3.11 -3.92 0.83
CA SER A 78 -3.26 -2.48 1.10
C SER A 78 -1.95 -1.71 0.98
N GLU A 79 -0.84 -2.30 1.42
CA GLU A 79 0.45 -1.64 1.50
C GLU A 79 1.24 -1.77 0.19
N ALA A 80 1.03 -2.85 -0.59
CA ALA A 80 1.47 -2.91 -1.98
C ALA A 80 0.79 -1.81 -2.84
N MET A 81 -0.49 -1.56 -2.58
CA MET A 81 -1.23 -0.51 -3.28
C MET A 81 -0.85 0.91 -2.81
N GLU A 82 -0.45 1.09 -1.54
CA GLU A 82 0.17 2.35 -1.10
C GLU A 82 1.50 2.61 -1.79
N ARG A 83 2.40 1.62 -1.86
CA ARG A 83 3.68 1.78 -2.55
C ARG A 83 3.54 2.16 -4.03
N ILE A 84 2.62 1.53 -4.77
CA ILE A 84 2.33 1.90 -6.17
C ILE A 84 1.80 3.34 -6.26
N ARG A 85 1.01 3.78 -5.28
CA ARG A 85 0.51 5.16 -5.22
C ARG A 85 1.63 6.15 -4.95
N ASP A 86 2.56 5.82 -4.07
CA ASP A 86 3.73 6.66 -3.78
C ASP A 86 4.68 6.76 -4.98
N GLU A 87 4.92 5.65 -5.69
CA GLU A 87 5.78 5.62 -6.89
C GLU A 87 5.19 6.41 -8.06
N LEU A 88 3.87 6.41 -8.22
CA LEU A 88 3.16 7.13 -9.29
C LEU A 88 2.76 8.56 -8.89
N ASP A 89 3.14 9.02 -7.69
CA ASP A 89 2.75 10.30 -7.11
C ASP A 89 1.22 10.51 -7.05
N ILE A 90 0.46 9.42 -6.89
CA ILE A 90 -1.00 9.41 -6.83
C ILE A 90 -1.44 9.53 -5.38
N THR A 91 -1.79 10.75 -4.95
CA THR A 91 -2.31 10.99 -3.59
C THR A 91 -3.60 10.22 -3.34
N SER A 92 -3.59 9.32 -2.37
CA SER A 92 -4.78 8.58 -1.91
C SER A 92 -5.90 9.54 -1.50
N VAL A 93 -7.16 9.18 -1.79
CA VAL A 93 -8.35 9.94 -1.36
C VAL A 93 -8.35 10.15 0.15
N PHE A 94 -7.89 9.16 0.93
CA PHE A 94 -7.76 9.25 2.38
C PHE A 94 -6.81 10.38 2.79
N MET A 95 -5.64 10.50 2.15
CA MET A 95 -4.67 11.56 2.40
C MET A 95 -5.25 12.93 2.03
N ARG A 96 -5.92 13.04 0.88
CA ARG A 96 -6.59 14.29 0.47
C ARG A 96 -7.67 14.72 1.46
N THR A 97 -8.48 13.79 1.95
CA THR A 97 -9.50 14.06 2.98
C THR A 97 -8.86 14.40 4.33
N SER A 98 -7.75 13.74 4.71
CA SER A 98 -7.01 14.05 5.94
C SER A 98 -6.48 15.48 5.91
N THR A 99 -5.77 15.86 4.84
CA THR A 99 -5.26 17.23 4.66
C THR A 99 -6.41 18.25 4.62
N ALA A 100 -7.54 17.94 3.99
CA ALA A 100 -8.70 18.82 4.00
C ALA A 100 -9.31 18.97 5.40
N ARG A 101 -9.38 17.90 6.19
CA ARG A 101 -9.83 17.92 7.59
C ARG A 101 -8.87 18.71 8.48
N GLU A 102 -7.57 18.49 8.34
CA GLU A 102 -6.52 19.22 9.06
C GLU A 102 -6.59 20.73 8.77
N ARG A 103 -6.71 21.11 7.48
CA ARG A 103 -6.96 22.51 7.08
C ARG A 103 -8.25 23.06 7.67
N ALA A 104 -9.31 22.25 7.74
CA ALA A 104 -10.56 22.64 8.37
C ALA A 104 -10.35 22.89 9.87
N TYR A 105 -9.65 22.03 10.61
CA TYR A 105 -9.36 22.22 12.03
C TYR A 105 -8.57 23.50 12.33
N HIS A 106 -7.62 23.87 11.47
CA HIS A 106 -6.89 25.13 11.64
C HIS A 106 -7.73 26.37 11.28
N LYS A 107 -8.61 26.26 10.27
CA LYS A 107 -9.43 27.39 9.80
C LYS A 107 -10.68 27.62 10.67
N TRP A 108 -11.27 26.57 11.19
CA TRP A 108 -12.55 26.60 11.89
C TRP A 108 -12.58 27.49 13.14
N PRO A 109 -11.54 27.55 14.00
CA PRO A 109 -11.49 28.45 15.16
C PRO A 109 -11.57 29.95 14.77
N THR A 110 -11.16 30.29 13.55
CA THR A 110 -11.20 31.67 13.01
C THR A 110 -12.43 31.93 12.15
N SER A 111 -13.34 30.96 12.02
CA SER A 111 -14.53 31.10 11.20
C SER A 111 -15.53 32.04 11.86
N LYS A 112 -16.05 33.00 11.09
CA LYS A 112 -17.01 34.03 11.54
C LYS A 112 -18.47 33.54 11.55
N THR A 113 -18.68 32.23 11.48
CA THR A 113 -20.01 31.62 11.41
C THR A 113 -20.41 31.07 12.77
N TRP A 114 -21.73 31.05 13.05
CA TRP A 114 -22.33 30.55 14.28
C TRP A 114 -21.93 29.10 14.65
N ILE A 115 -21.38 28.35 13.69
CA ILE A 115 -20.88 26.99 13.88
C ILE A 115 -19.63 26.96 14.78
N ALA A 116 -18.79 28.01 14.76
CA ALA A 116 -17.63 28.11 15.67
C ALA A 116 -18.08 28.29 17.12
N ASP A 117 -19.23 28.93 17.35
CA ASP A 117 -19.77 29.17 18.68
C ASP A 117 -20.36 27.89 19.32
N LEU A 118 -20.83 26.93 18.51
CA LEU A 118 -21.33 25.63 18.97
C LEU A 118 -20.27 24.77 19.69
N ILE A 119 -18.98 24.98 19.44
CA ILE A 119 -17.89 24.27 20.13
C ILE A 119 -17.60 24.90 21.50
N LYS A 120 -17.71 26.24 21.59
CA LYS A 120 -17.52 26.98 22.85
C LYS A 120 -18.68 26.75 23.83
N ALA A 121 -19.87 26.54 23.29
CA ALA A 121 -21.07 26.22 24.05
C ALA A 121 -21.77 25.01 23.41
N PRO A 122 -21.29 23.78 23.65
CA PRO A 122 -21.95 22.58 23.13
C PRO A 122 -23.39 22.53 23.63
N MET A 123 -24.33 22.30 22.72
CA MET A 123 -25.75 22.21 23.05
C MET A 123 -25.94 21.15 24.14
N LYS A 124 -26.36 21.58 25.33
CA LYS A 124 -26.73 20.66 26.40
C LYS A 124 -27.95 19.88 25.92
N ALA A 125 -27.84 18.55 25.89
CA ALA A 125 -28.99 17.69 25.65
C ALA A 125 -30.05 18.01 26.71
N ARG A 126 -31.27 18.28 26.27
CA ARG A 126 -32.42 18.44 27.16
C ARG A 126 -32.64 17.09 27.83
N MET A 127 -32.37 16.98 29.13
CA MET A 127 -32.73 15.79 29.88
C MET A 127 -34.25 15.64 29.83
N ALA A 128 -34.72 14.51 29.33
CA ALA A 128 -36.13 14.16 29.39
C ALA A 128 -36.48 13.83 30.84
N THR A 129 -37.41 14.59 31.42
CA THR A 129 -38.07 14.30 32.69
C THR A 129 -39.10 13.20 32.48
#